data_AF-A0AAN6JZU1-F1
#
_entry.id   AF-A0AAN6JZU1-F1
#
_cell.length_a   1.000
_cell.length_b   1.000
_cell.length_c   1.000
_cell.angle_alpha   90.00
_cell.angle_beta   90.00
_cell.angle_gamma   90.00
#
_symmetry.space_group_name_H-M   'P 1'
#
loop_
_entity.id
_entity.type
_entity.pdbx_description
1 polymer ?
#
loop_
_entity_poly.entity_id
_entity_poly.type
_entity_poly.pdbx_seq_one_letter_code
_entity_poly.pdbx_strand_id
1 'polypeptide(L)'
;MYRQGAQSTPTEDITFEEHQRRREWNRSPIRDLFPRVPAAAVERVLDLCIARPFTYNLSQSKLWNARHLTSIVVAHVRHAYSDYDQLLREQQVERFEARYRTAERVWKVTLLRPEERQPADAEWDPMDIDDYEEPERVNESESVGDPMEID
;
A
#
# COMPACT_ATOMS: atom_id res chain seq x y z
N MET A 1 8.01 -31.25 9.03
CA MET A 1 7.05 -30.21 9.44
C MET A 1 7.79 -29.20 10.31
N TYR A 2 8.22 -28.05 9.75
CA TYR A 2 8.76 -26.95 10.56
C TYR A 2 7.83 -25.76 10.44
N ARG A 3 7.15 -25.46 11.55
CA ARG A 3 6.35 -24.25 11.76
C ARG A 3 7.36 -23.13 11.99
N GLN A 4 7.66 -22.33 10.97
CA GLN A 4 8.39 -21.07 11.18
C GLN A 4 7.46 -20.14 11.95
N GLY A 5 7.79 -19.92 13.23
CA GLY A 5 7.13 -18.93 14.06
C GLY A 5 7.32 -17.55 13.43
N ALA A 6 6.24 -16.80 13.31
CA ALA A 6 6.30 -15.39 12.94
C ALA A 6 7.18 -14.67 13.97
N GLN A 7 8.39 -14.29 13.56
CA GLN A 7 9.23 -13.39 14.32
C GLN A 7 8.52 -12.05 14.37
N SER A 8 7.88 -11.75 15.49
CA SER A 8 7.46 -10.39 15.83
C SER A 8 8.75 -9.65 16.16
N THR A 9 9.19 -8.78 15.25
CA THR A 9 10.29 -7.86 15.53
C THR A 9 9.89 -6.94 16.68
N PRO A 10 10.83 -6.57 17.57
CA PRO A 10 10.55 -5.61 18.63
C PRO A 10 10.13 -4.30 17.96
N THR A 11 8.98 -3.76 18.34
CA THR A 11 8.59 -2.40 17.98
C THR A 11 9.58 -1.49 18.67
N GLU A 12 10.63 -1.06 17.96
CA GLU A 12 11.51 0.00 18.42
C GLU A 12 10.62 1.19 18.81
N ASP A 13 10.83 1.75 20.01
CA ASP A 13 10.12 2.95 20.44
C ASP A 13 10.56 4.12 19.54
N ILE A 14 9.81 4.33 18.46
CA ILE A 14 10.04 5.42 17.51
C ILE A 14 9.87 6.74 18.29
N THR A 15 10.90 7.58 18.27
CA THR A 15 10.81 8.90 18.93
C THR A 15 9.66 9.72 18.34
N PHE A 16 9.07 10.61 19.13
CA PHE A 16 7.99 11.49 18.65
C PHE A 16 8.40 12.27 17.39
N GLU A 17 9.65 12.72 17.32
CA GLU A 17 10.17 13.46 16.17
C GLU A 17 10.28 12.58 14.92
N GLU A 18 10.77 11.35 15.05
CA GLU A 18 10.82 10.39 13.95
C GLU A 18 9.42 10.01 13.48
N HIS A 19 8.48 9.84 14.42
CA HIS A 19 7.07 9.61 14.11
C HIS A 19 6.49 10.75 13.26
N GLN A 20 6.73 12.01 13.62
CA GLN A 20 6.28 13.17 12.84
C GLN A 20 6.95 13.24 11.46
N ARG A 21 8.25 12.93 11.36
CA ARG A 21 8.95 12.88 10.06
C ARG A 21 8.34 11.86 9.12
N ARG A 22 8.08 10.64 9.60
CA ARG A 22 7.45 9.58 8.80
C ARG A 22 6.03 9.94 8.35
N ARG A 23 5.27 10.67 9.18
CA ARG A 23 3.97 11.23 8.75
C ARG A 23 4.14 12.16 7.57
N GLU A 24 5.09 13.09 7.66
CA GLU A 24 5.26 14.10 6.63
C GLU A 24 5.73 13.51 5.29
N TRP A 25 6.65 12.54 5.33
CA TRP A 25 7.09 11.83 4.12
C TRP A 25 5.97 11.10 3.39
N ASN A 26 4.99 10.58 4.12
CA ASN A 26 3.84 9.90 3.52
C ASN A 26 2.70 10.86 3.14
N ARG A 27 2.59 12.02 3.81
CA ARG A 27 1.46 12.95 3.66
C ARG A 27 1.37 13.52 2.25
N SER A 28 2.45 14.06 1.72
CA SER A 28 2.45 14.65 0.37
C SER A 28 2.10 13.62 -0.71
N PRO A 29 2.74 12.43 -0.76
CA PRO A 29 2.36 11.37 -1.70
C PRO A 29 0.90 10.91 -1.60
N ILE A 30 0.35 10.79 -0.37
CA ILE A 30 -1.06 10.40 -0.20
C ILE A 30 -1.99 11.48 -0.77
N ARG A 31 -1.69 12.76 -0.57
CA ARG A 31 -2.50 13.86 -1.11
C ARG A 31 -2.44 13.95 -2.62
N ASP A 32 -1.28 13.67 -3.20
CA ASP A 32 -1.06 13.66 -4.64
C ASP A 32 -1.81 12.49 -5.31
N LEU A 33 -1.65 11.27 -4.79
CA LEU A 33 -2.28 10.06 -5.34
C LEU A 33 -3.80 10.01 -5.07
N PHE A 34 -4.26 10.56 -3.95
CA PHE A 34 -5.66 10.46 -3.51
C PHE A 34 -6.25 11.82 -3.11
N PRO A 35 -6.42 12.74 -4.08
CA PRO A 35 -6.81 14.12 -3.81
C PRO A 35 -8.21 14.26 -3.17
N ARG A 36 -9.10 13.27 -3.36
CA ARG A 36 -10.46 13.29 -2.80
C ARG A 36 -10.58 12.73 -1.39
N VAL A 37 -9.54 12.08 -0.86
CA VAL A 37 -9.64 11.40 0.43
C VAL A 37 -9.86 12.44 1.54
N PRO A 38 -10.89 12.25 2.41
CA PRO A 38 -11.17 13.16 3.51
C PRO A 38 -9.95 13.36 4.40
N ALA A 39 -9.75 14.58 4.92
CA ALA A 39 -8.59 14.88 5.77
C ALA A 39 -8.49 13.96 7.00
N ALA A 40 -9.61 13.62 7.62
CA ALA A 40 -9.66 12.67 8.72
C ALA A 40 -9.16 11.26 8.32
N ALA A 41 -9.48 10.80 7.10
CA ALA A 41 -8.97 9.53 6.59
C ALA A 41 -7.46 9.58 6.32
N VAL A 42 -6.94 10.70 5.80
CA VAL A 42 -5.49 10.87 5.60
C VAL A 42 -4.74 10.73 6.92
N GLU A 43 -5.18 11.40 7.98
CA GLU A 43 -4.51 11.30 9.29
C GLU A 43 -4.54 9.86 9.84
N ARG A 44 -5.64 9.14 9.66
CA ARG A 44 -5.73 7.71 10.03
C ARG A 44 -4.82 6.83 9.19
N VAL A 45 -4.71 7.08 7.89
CA VAL A 45 -3.80 6.34 7.00
C VAL A 45 -2.35 6.59 7.40
N LEU A 46 -1.98 7.82 7.77
CA LEU A 46 -0.63 8.13 8.24
C LEU A 46 -0.26 7.30 9.48
N ASP A 47 -1.18 7.18 10.44
CA ASP A 47 -0.97 6.33 11.61
C ASP A 47 -0.81 4.85 11.21
N LEU A 48 -1.57 4.37 10.22
CA LEU A 48 -1.46 3.01 9.69
C LEU A 48 -0.14 2.76 8.95
N CYS A 49 0.38 3.72 8.21
CA CYS A 49 1.69 3.64 7.56
C CYS A 49 2.82 3.51 8.59
N ILE A 50 2.71 4.18 9.73
CA ILE A 50 3.73 4.09 10.78
C ILE A 50 3.60 2.76 11.54
N ALA A 51 2.38 2.37 11.87
CA ALA A 51 2.10 1.08 12.52
C ALA A 51 2.56 -0.13 11.66
N ARG A 52 2.55 0.03 10.34
CA ARG A 52 3.10 -0.94 9.38
C ARG A 52 4.37 -0.36 8.76
N PRO A 53 5.52 -0.40 9.45
CA PRO A 53 6.69 0.48 9.27
C PRO A 53 7.00 0.84 7.80
N PHE A 54 6.24 1.80 7.25
CA PHE A 54 6.21 2.14 5.84
C PHE A 54 6.38 3.65 5.70
N THR A 55 7.31 4.00 4.84
CA THR A 55 7.63 5.37 4.47
C THR A 55 7.84 5.42 2.98
N TYR A 56 7.21 6.40 2.33
CA TYR A 56 7.49 6.70 0.93
C TYR A 56 8.98 6.97 0.74
N ASN A 57 9.66 6.13 -0.03
CA ASN A 57 11.11 6.17 -0.21
C ASN A 57 11.45 6.48 -1.67
N LEU A 58 12.17 7.57 -1.91
CA LEU A 58 12.58 8.00 -3.25
C LEU A 58 13.57 7.04 -3.93
N SER A 59 14.28 6.21 -3.17
CA SER A 59 15.15 5.15 -3.70
C SER A 59 14.37 3.91 -4.17
N GLN A 60 13.10 3.77 -3.77
CA GLN A 60 12.21 2.72 -4.26
C GLN A 60 11.48 3.18 -5.52
N SER A 61 11.03 2.24 -6.35
CA SER A 61 10.30 2.60 -7.56
C SER A 61 9.00 3.34 -7.22
N LYS A 62 8.64 4.32 -8.05
CA LYS A 62 7.39 5.09 -7.88
C LYS A 62 6.17 4.16 -7.85
N LEU A 63 6.17 3.13 -8.72
CA LEU A 63 5.11 2.13 -8.79
C LEU A 63 5.01 1.31 -7.48
N TRP A 64 6.13 0.88 -6.91
CA TRP A 64 6.13 0.16 -5.64
C TRP A 64 5.56 1.01 -4.50
N ASN A 65 6.03 2.25 -4.36
CA ASN A 65 5.51 3.17 -3.35
C ASN A 65 4.01 3.42 -3.53
N ALA A 66 3.57 3.67 -4.77
CA ALA A 66 2.17 3.92 -5.07
C ALA A 66 1.30 2.70 -4.74
N ARG A 67 1.70 1.49 -5.15
CA ARG A 67 0.96 0.25 -4.85
C ARG A 67 0.79 0.02 -3.35
N HIS A 68 1.85 0.26 -2.57
CA HIS A 68 1.80 0.13 -1.12
C HIS A 68 0.85 1.16 -0.49
N LEU A 69 0.95 2.43 -0.88
CA LEU A 69 0.04 3.48 -0.40
C LEU A 69 -1.41 3.19 -0.79
N THR A 70 -1.66 2.79 -2.04
CA THR A 70 -2.99 2.38 -2.52
C THR A 70 -3.56 1.28 -1.66
N SER A 71 -2.78 0.23 -1.34
CA SER A 71 -3.24 -0.88 -0.50
C SER A 71 -3.69 -0.41 0.89
N ILE A 72 -2.91 0.48 1.53
CA ILE A 72 -3.23 1.00 2.87
C ILE A 72 -4.47 1.90 2.81
N VAL A 73 -4.51 2.85 1.86
CA VAL A 73 -5.62 3.80 1.69
C VAL A 73 -6.91 3.07 1.36
N VAL A 74 -6.91 2.19 0.36
CA VAL A 74 -8.08 1.42 -0.08
C VAL A 74 -8.59 0.52 1.06
N ALA A 75 -7.69 -0.10 1.83
CA ALA A 75 -8.10 -0.87 3.00
C ALA A 75 -8.80 0.02 4.03
N HIS A 76 -8.21 1.14 4.42
CA HIS A 76 -8.81 2.07 5.38
C HIS A 76 -10.17 2.58 4.89
N VAL A 77 -10.23 3.06 3.64
CA VAL A 77 -11.45 3.62 3.07
C VAL A 77 -12.55 2.58 2.99
N ARG A 78 -12.24 1.34 2.61
CA ARG A 78 -13.20 0.24 2.58
C ARG A 78 -13.82 -0.01 3.96
N HIS A 79 -13.00 -0.09 5.00
CA HIS A 79 -13.51 -0.30 6.36
C HIS A 79 -14.30 0.91 6.90
N ALA A 80 -13.88 2.14 6.59
CA ALA A 80 -14.44 3.35 7.21
C ALA A 80 -15.61 3.99 6.45
N TYR A 81 -15.67 3.83 5.13
CA TYR A 81 -16.62 4.55 4.25
C TYR A 81 -17.50 3.61 3.43
N SER A 82 -17.56 2.33 3.79
CA SER A 82 -18.49 1.38 3.18
C SER A 82 -19.07 0.42 4.23
N ASP A 83 -20.04 -0.37 3.81
CA ASP A 83 -20.67 -1.44 4.58
C ASP A 83 -19.84 -2.74 4.63
N TYR A 84 -18.54 -2.68 4.28
CA TYR A 84 -17.67 -3.86 4.23
C TYR A 84 -17.68 -4.69 5.52
N ASP A 85 -17.57 -4.04 6.68
CA ASP A 85 -17.56 -4.74 7.97
C ASP A 85 -18.93 -5.37 8.28
N GLN A 86 -20.02 -4.73 7.85
CA GLN A 86 -21.38 -5.25 8.00
C GLN A 86 -21.59 -6.49 7.13
N LEU A 87 -21.16 -6.42 5.86
CA LEU A 87 -21.23 -7.54 4.91
C LEU A 87 -20.51 -8.78 5.45
N LEU A 88 -19.33 -8.61 6.05
CA LEU A 88 -18.57 -9.73 6.62
C LEU A 88 -19.16 -10.27 7.92
N ARG A 89 -19.63 -9.39 8.82
CA ARG A 89 -20.05 -9.81 10.17
C ARG A 89 -21.50 -10.29 10.21
N GLU A 90 -22.40 -9.56 9.57
CA GLU A 90 -23.84 -9.83 9.66
C GLU A 90 -24.31 -10.75 8.53
N GLN A 91 -23.92 -10.42 7.30
CA GLN A 91 -24.36 -11.17 6.12
C GLN A 91 -23.44 -12.36 5.81
N GLN A 92 -22.30 -12.47 6.48
CA GLN A 92 -21.32 -13.56 6.34
C GLN A 92 -20.93 -13.82 4.87
N VAL A 93 -20.89 -12.77 4.04
CA VAL A 93 -20.52 -12.92 2.63
C VAL A 93 -19.02 -13.13 2.49
N GLU A 94 -18.62 -13.81 1.42
CA GLU A 94 -17.21 -14.04 1.10
C GLU A 94 -16.45 -12.72 0.91
N ARG A 95 -15.17 -12.72 1.30
CA ARG A 95 -14.34 -11.50 1.27
C ARG A 95 -14.21 -10.91 -0.13
N PHE A 96 -14.20 -11.77 -1.15
CA PHE A 96 -14.16 -11.37 -2.55
C PHE A 96 -15.42 -10.60 -2.94
N GLU A 97 -16.59 -11.14 -2.60
CA GLU A 97 -17.88 -10.51 -2.90
C GLU A 97 -18.08 -9.20 -2.12
N ALA A 98 -17.70 -9.16 -0.85
CA ALA A 98 -17.72 -7.92 -0.07
C ALA A 98 -16.85 -6.82 -0.69
N ARG A 99 -15.67 -7.17 -1.24
CA ARG A 99 -14.81 -6.22 -1.96
C ARG A 99 -15.46 -5.73 -3.24
N TYR A 100 -16.07 -6.63 -4.00
CA TYR A 100 -16.77 -6.29 -5.25
C TYR A 100 -17.92 -5.30 -5.00
N ARG A 101 -18.81 -5.61 -4.05
CA ARG A 101 -19.97 -4.77 -3.70
C ARG A 101 -19.59 -3.38 -3.18
N THR A 102 -18.42 -3.25 -2.55
CA THR A 102 -17.94 -1.98 -1.96
C THR A 102 -17.02 -1.18 -2.89
N ALA A 103 -16.60 -1.76 -4.02
CA ALA A 103 -15.59 -1.18 -4.91
C ALA A 103 -15.98 0.22 -5.39
N GLU A 104 -17.22 0.41 -5.85
CA GLU A 104 -17.70 1.69 -6.37
C GLU A 104 -17.69 2.79 -5.28
N ARG A 105 -18.08 2.44 -4.05
CA ARG A 105 -18.06 3.38 -2.91
C ARG A 105 -16.64 3.78 -2.54
N VAL A 106 -15.73 2.81 -2.51
CA VAL A 106 -14.31 3.07 -2.24
C VAL A 106 -13.72 3.98 -3.33
N TRP A 107 -13.99 3.68 -4.60
CA TRP A 107 -13.55 4.48 -5.73
C TRP A 107 -13.98 5.94 -5.65
N LYS A 108 -15.25 6.19 -5.31
CA LYS A 108 -15.81 7.54 -5.16
C LYS A 108 -15.11 8.37 -4.08
N VAL A 109 -14.51 7.72 -3.08
CA VAL A 109 -13.79 8.37 -1.98
C VAL A 109 -12.30 8.54 -2.29
N THR A 110 -11.68 7.59 -2.98
CA THR A 110 -10.23 7.58 -3.23
C THR A 110 -9.81 8.38 -4.45
N LEU A 111 -10.57 8.35 -5.55
CA LEU A 111 -10.11 8.82 -6.85
C LEU A 111 -11.05 9.87 -7.47
N LEU A 112 -10.45 10.72 -8.29
CA LEU A 112 -11.16 11.60 -9.22
C LEU A 112 -11.95 10.76 -10.24
N ARG A 113 -13.10 11.28 -10.67
CA ARG A 113 -13.87 10.66 -11.76
C ARG A 113 -12.96 10.58 -13.01
N PRO A 114 -13.16 9.62 -13.93
CA PRO A 114 -12.38 9.56 -15.16
C PRO A 114 -12.33 10.90 -15.92
N GLU A 115 -13.44 11.64 -15.92
CA GLU A 115 -13.58 12.98 -16.53
C GLU A 115 -12.74 14.08 -15.86
N GLU A 116 -12.34 13.88 -14.61
CA GLU A 116 -11.56 14.83 -13.81
C GLU A 116 -10.05 14.49 -13.82
N ARG A 117 -9.66 13.39 -14.49
CA ARG A 117 -8.26 13.02 -14.73
C ARG A 117 -7.79 13.75 -15.99
N GLN A 118 -6.94 14.76 -15.83
CA GLN A 118 -6.28 15.40 -16.97
C GLN A 118 -5.09 14.55 -17.46
N PRO A 119 -4.85 14.44 -18.79
CA PRO A 119 -5.77 14.10 -19.86
C PRO A 119 -5.78 12.56 -20.09
N ALA A 120 -6.63 12.09 -21.01
CA ALA A 120 -6.99 10.68 -21.27
C ALA A 120 -5.86 9.76 -21.77
N ASP A 121 -4.64 10.28 -21.84
CA ASP A 121 -3.39 9.70 -22.33
C ASP A 121 -2.41 9.33 -21.20
N ALA A 122 -2.82 9.45 -19.94
CA ALA A 122 -2.12 8.82 -18.84
C ALA A 122 -2.20 7.29 -19.01
N GLU A 123 -1.14 6.72 -19.59
CA GLU A 123 -0.85 5.29 -19.83
C GLU A 123 -1.01 4.38 -18.59
N TRP A 124 -1.29 4.97 -17.42
CA TRP A 124 -1.38 4.27 -16.15
C TRP A 124 -2.82 4.28 -15.61
N ASP A 125 -3.55 3.17 -15.80
CA ASP A 125 -4.75 2.88 -15.00
C ASP A 125 -4.31 2.30 -13.65
N PRO A 126 -4.59 2.94 -12.50
CA PRO A 126 -4.33 2.37 -11.18
C PRO A 126 -4.99 1.00 -10.93
N MET A 127 -5.93 0.59 -11.78
CA MET A 127 -6.60 -0.71 -11.75
C MET A 127 -6.01 -1.74 -12.73
N ASP A 128 -5.11 -1.37 -13.65
CA ASP A 128 -4.34 -2.30 -14.50
C ASP A 128 -3.15 -2.86 -13.71
N ILE A 129 -3.45 -3.67 -12.70
CA ILE A 129 -2.46 -4.44 -11.92
C ILE A 129 -1.97 -5.69 -12.70
N ASP A 130 -2.56 -5.94 -13.86
CA ASP A 130 -2.50 -7.23 -14.57
C ASP A 130 -1.29 -7.32 -15.52
N ASP A 131 -0.66 -6.20 -15.88
CA ASP A 131 0.52 -6.14 -16.78
C ASP A 131 1.87 -6.12 -16.05
N TYR A 132 1.91 -6.51 -14.77
CA TYR A 132 3.19 -6.78 -14.10
C TYR A 132 3.67 -8.19 -14.47
N GLU A 133 4.46 -8.31 -15.54
CA GLU A 133 5.34 -9.46 -15.71
C GLU A 133 6.21 -9.57 -14.45
N GLU A 134 5.97 -10.61 -13.64
CA GLU A 134 6.83 -10.92 -12.50
C GLU A 134 8.27 -11.02 -13.02
N PRO A 135 9.22 -10.19 -12.55
CA PRO A 135 10.61 -10.38 -12.93
C PRO A 135 11.02 -11.78 -12.46
N GLU A 136 11.54 -12.58 -13.39
CA GLU A 136 12.04 -13.93 -13.11
C GLU A 136 12.89 -13.87 -11.84
N ARG A 137 12.54 -14.70 -10.85
CA ARG A 137 13.32 -14.81 -9.62
C ARG A 137 14.76 -15.09 -10.00
N VAL A 138 15.65 -14.12 -9.82
CA VAL A 138 17.08 -14.35 -9.92
C VAL A 138 17.41 -15.34 -8.80
N ASN A 139 17.73 -16.59 -9.16
CA ASN A 139 18.25 -17.56 -8.20
C ASN A 139 19.56 -17.00 -7.64
N GLU A 140 19.56 -16.55 -6.38
CA GLU A 140 20.75 -16.25 -5.58
C GLU A 140 21.51 -17.55 -5.22
N SER A 141 21.83 -18.38 -6.22
CA SER A 141 22.62 -19.60 -6.05
C SER A 141 23.80 -19.69 -7.00
N GLU A 142 24.32 -18.55 -7.45
CA GLU A 142 25.65 -18.44 -8.03
C GLU A 142 26.45 -17.39 -7.23
N SER A 143 26.78 -17.74 -5.98
CA SER A 143 27.92 -17.12 -5.33
C SER A 143 29.16 -17.50 -6.15
N VAL A 144 29.60 -16.56 -6.98
CA VAL A 144 30.89 -16.55 -7.62
C VAL A 144 31.94 -16.88 -6.56
N GLY A 145 32.58 -18.04 -6.69
CA GLY A 145 33.75 -18.36 -5.88
C GLY A 145 34.85 -17.37 -6.23
N ASP A 146 35.32 -16.63 -5.24
CA ASP A 146 36.60 -15.93 -5.29
C ASP A 146 37.70 -16.90 -4.80
N PRO A 147 38.54 -17.44 -5.70
CA PRO A 147 39.84 -17.96 -5.31
C PRO A 147 40.94 -17.08 -5.89
N MET A 148 41.17 -15.92 -5.27
CA MET A 148 42.42 -15.18 -5.42
C MET A 148 42.98 -14.89 -4.01
N GLU A 149 43.43 -15.93 -3.33
CA GLU A 149 44.45 -15.77 -2.29
C GLU A 149 45.81 -16.08 -2.91
N ILE A 150 46.62 -15.02 -3.00
CA ILE A 150 48.04 -15.02 -3.31
C ILE A 150 48.77 -15.25 -1.98
N ASP A 151 49.69 -16.22 -1.95
CA ASP A 151 50.96 -16.13 -1.21
C ASP A 151 52.03 -16.99 -1.91
#